data_AF-A0A392V034-F1
#
_entry.id   AF-A0A392V034-F1
#
_cell.length_a   1.000
_cell.length_b   1.000
_cell.length_c   1.000
_cell.angle_alpha   90.00
_cell.angle_beta   90.00
_cell.angle_gamma   90.00
#
_symmetry.space_group_name_H-M   'P 1'
#
loop_
_entity.id
_entity.type
_entity.pdbx_description
1 polymer ?
#
loop_
_entity_poly.entity_id
_entity_poly.type
_entity_poly.pdbx_seq_one_letter_code
_entity_poly.pdbx_strand_id
1 'polypeptide(L)' 'MYQDLRKDFWWPGMKRHVAEYVALCLTCQKAKVEHQKPAGLLHSLDIPE' A
#
# COMPACT_ATOMS: atom_id res chain seq x y z
N MET A 1 -9.78 -0.05 -5.60
CA MET A 1 -10.55 1.14 -5.20
C MET A 1 -10.30 2.33 -6.12
N TYR A 2 -9.17 3.06 -6.04
CA TYR A 2 -9.00 4.25 -6.89
C TYR A 2 -9.05 3.92 -8.39
N GLN A 3 -8.37 2.85 -8.82
CA GLN A 3 -8.37 2.43 -10.22
C GLN A 3 -9.74 1.99 -10.74
N ASP A 4 -10.57 1.42 -9.88
CA ASP A 4 -11.93 0.97 -10.22
C ASP A 4 -12.86 2.18 -10.30
N LEU A 5 -12.83 3.05 -9.28
CA LEU A 5 -13.66 4.26 -9.21
C LEU A 5 -13.34 5.27 -10.33
N ARG A 6 -12.08 5.35 -10.77
CA ARG A 6 -11.66 6.26 -11.85
C ARG A 6 -12.27 5.89 -13.21
N LYS A 7 -12.83 4.70 -13.38
CA LYS A 7 -13.47 4.30 -14.64
C LYS A 7 -14.79 5.03 -14.85
N ASP A 8 -15.53 5.25 -13.77
CA ASP A 8 -16.90 5.75 -13.82
C ASP A 8 -17.06 7.14 -13.17
N PHE A 9 -16.10 7.57 -12.34
CA PHE A 9 -16.20 8.81 -11.57
C PHE A 9 -14.93 9.67 -11.64
N TRP A 10 -15.11 10.99 -11.52
CA TRP A 10 -14.04 11.95 -11.39
C TRP A 10 -14.47 13.18 -10.58
N TRP A 11 -13.59 13.62 -9.67
CA TRP A 11 -13.71 14.90 -8.95
C TRP A 11 -12.34 15.39 -8.45
N PRO A 12 -12.18 16.70 -8.14
CA PRO A 12 -10.94 17.24 -7.62
C PRO A 12 -10.51 16.55 -6.31
N GLY A 13 -9.29 16.03 -6.26
CA GLY A 13 -8.75 15.37 -5.08
C GLY A 13 -9.24 13.94 -4.83
N MET A 14 -9.94 13.30 -5.79
CA MET A 14 -10.45 11.92 -5.66
C MET A 14 -9.42 10.92 -5.14
N LYS A 15 -8.20 10.93 -5.69
CA LYS A 15 -7.14 10.02 -5.27
C LYS A 15 -6.81 10.16 -3.78
N ARG A 16 -6.80 11.40 -3.27
CA ARG A 16 -6.54 11.71 -1.86
C ARG A 16 -7.68 11.22 -0.98
N HIS A 17 -8.93 11.55 -1.31
CA HIS A 17 -10.08 11.13 -0.52
C HIS A 17 -10.22 9.60 -0.46
N VAL A 18 -9.95 8.91 -1.58
CA VAL A 18 -9.93 7.43 -1.60
C VAL A 18 -8.81 6.88 -0.71
N ALA A 19 -7.62 7.49 -0.71
CA ALA A 19 -6.53 7.07 0.16
C ALA A 19 -6.86 7.28 1.65
N GLU A 20 -7.43 8.44 2.01
CA GLU A 20 -7.88 8.76 3.38
C GLU A 20 -8.97 7.78 3.85
N TYR A 21 -9.96 7.50 3.00
CA TYR A 21 -11.01 6.52 3.31
C TYR A 21 -10.45 5.12 3.56
N VAL A 22 -9.55 4.65 2.68
CA VAL A 22 -8.92 3.32 2.83
C VAL A 22 -8.03 3.27 4.07
N ALA A 23 -7.35 4.36 4.40
CA ALA A 23 -6.53 4.46 5.61
C ALA A 23 -7.36 4.37 6.90
N LEU A 24 -8.58 4.90 6.92
CA LEU A 24 -9.49 4.84 8.09
C LEU A 24 -10.33 3.55 8.15
N CYS A 25 -10.37 2.78 7.07
CA CYS A 25 -11.19 1.58 6.96
C CYS A 25 -10.60 0.41 7.78
N LEU A 26 -11.17 0.13 8.96
CA LEU A 26 -10.76 -0.99 9.83
C LEU A 26 -10.79 -2.35 9.13
N THR A 27 -11.80 -2.60 8.29
CA THR A 27 -11.88 -3.83 7.49
C THR A 27 -10.73 -3.92 6.49
N CYS A 28 -10.37 -2.80 5.87
CA CYS A 28 -9.28 -2.72 4.90
C CYS A 28 -7.93 -2.93 5.57
N GLN A 29 -7.72 -2.37 6.76
CA GLN A 29 -6.52 -2.59 7.58
C GLN A 29 -6.38 -4.06 8.00
N LYS A 30 -7.47 -4.70 8.43
CA LYS A 30 -7.47 -6.13 8.81
C LYS A 30 -7.31 -7.07 7.62
N ALA A 31 -7.86 -6.73 6.45
CA ALA A 31 -7.78 -7.56 5.26
C ALA A 31 -6.45 -7.38 4.50
N LYS A 32 -5.83 -6.19 4.61
CA LYS A 32 -4.49 -5.89 4.10
C LYS A 32 -3.50 -5.83 5.26
N VAL A 33 -3.47 -6.88 6.09
CA VAL A 33 -2.29 -7.09 6.95
C VAL A 33 -1.08 -7.18 6.03
N GLU A 34 -0.02 -6.50 6.43
CA GLU A 34 1.21 -6.37 5.67
C GLU A 34 1.81 -7.76 5.41
N HIS A 35 1.57 -8.33 4.23
CA HIS A 35 2.29 -9.51 3.73
C HIS A 35 3.66 -9.12 3.15
N GLN A 36 4.16 -7.92 3.47
CA GLN A 36 5.56 -7.58 3.23
C GLN A 36 6.38 -8.55 4.06
N LYS A 37 7.25 -9.34 3.41
CA LYS A 37 8.28 -10.04 4.16
C LYS A 37 9.07 -8.96 4.91
N PRO A 38 9.29 -9.11 6.22
CA PRO A 38 10.18 -8.21 6.93
C PRO A 38 11.51 -8.20 6.16
N ALA A 39 12.08 -7.00 5.99
CA ALA A 39 13.41 -6.88 5.41
C ALA A 39 14.34 -7.81 6.19
N GLY A 40 14.89 -8.82 5.51
CA GLY A 40 15.80 -9.78 6.14
C GLY A 40 17.07 -9.09 6.62
N LEU A 41 17.84 -9.77 7.48
CA LEU A 41 19.17 -9.29 7.85
C LEU A 41 20.02 -9.11 6.58
N LEU A 42 20.53 -7.90 6.35
CA LEU A 42 21.51 -7.65 5.30
C LEU A 42 22.82 -8.32 5.71
N HIS A 43 23.20 -9.41 5.02
CA HIS A 43 24.52 -10.00 5.16
C HIS A 43 25.50 -9.25 4.26
N SER A 44 26.66 -8.86 4.82
CA SER A 44 27.78 -8.38 4.02
C SER A 44 28.22 -9.50 3.07
N LEU A 45 28.49 -9.16 1.81
CA LEU A 45 29.16 -10.08 0.90
C LEU A 45 30.59 -10.31 1.39
N ASP A 46 31.08 -11.54 1.29
CA ASP A 46 32.48 -11.86 1.55
C ASP A 46 33.39 -11.07 0.61
N ILE A 47 34.45 -10.47 1.17
CA ILE A 47 35.46 -9.76 0.39
C ILE A 47 36.34 -10.81 -0.31
N PRO A 48 36.52 -10.75 -1.64
CA PRO A 48 37.41 -11.67 -2.35
C PRO A 48 38.87 -11.48 -1.93
N GLU A 49 39.64 -12.57 -1.86
CA GLU A 49 41.12 -12.54 -1.73
C GLU A 49 41.81 -12.01 -2.99
#